data_AF-A0A836VVD5-F1
#
_entry.id   AF-A0A836VVD5-F1
#
_cell.length_a   1.000
_cell.length_b   1.000
_cell.length_c   1.000
_cell.angle_alpha   90.00
_cell.angle_beta   90.00
_cell.angle_gamma   90.00
#
_symmetry.space_group_name_H-M   'P 1'
#
loop_
_entity.id
_entity.type
_entity.pdbx_description
1 polymer ?
#
loop_
_entity_poly.entity_id
_entity_poly.type
_entity_poly.pdbx_seq_one_letter_code
_entity_poly.pdbx_strand_id
1 'polypeptide(L)'
;MVISRRRFVTHWFRQTAGWAAVASVRPAAGAAGPKMKIHDVMVISQRPELYHGWPTVARRRNGELLVSYSGGRDAHVCPFGRVELIRSHDNGQTWTWPEVLIDTPIDDRDSGVIETIRG
;
A
#
# COMPACT_ATOMS: atom_id res chain seq x y z
N MET A 1 -26.54 -37.28 -8.56
CA MET A 1 -26.06 -37.50 -7.18
C MET A 1 -24.55 -37.23 -7.18
N VAL A 2 -24.13 -36.07 -6.68
CA VAL A 2 -22.74 -35.56 -6.81
C VAL A 2 -21.89 -36.11 -5.67
N ILE A 3 -20.81 -36.83 -6.00
CA ILE A 3 -19.89 -37.43 -5.02
C ILE A 3 -18.81 -36.40 -4.63
N SER A 4 -18.79 -36.06 -3.34
CA SER A 4 -17.91 -35.07 -2.70
C SER A 4 -16.50 -35.64 -2.44
N ARG A 5 -15.46 -34.87 -2.80
CA ARG A 5 -14.02 -35.21 -2.78
C ARG A 5 -13.38 -35.30 -1.38
N ARG A 6 -14.14 -35.59 -0.32
CA ARG A 6 -13.67 -35.60 1.08
C ARG A 6 -13.41 -37.00 1.67
N ARG A 7 -13.15 -38.01 0.85
CA ARG A 7 -12.89 -39.40 1.31
C ARG A 7 -11.62 -40.01 0.71
N PHE A 8 -10.56 -39.23 0.65
CA PHE A 8 -9.21 -39.76 0.41
C PHE A 8 -8.31 -39.21 1.52
N VAL A 9 -7.59 -40.10 2.19
CA VAL A 9 -6.73 -39.87 3.37
C VAL A 9 -7.41 -40.21 4.71
N THR A 10 -7.67 -41.51 4.92
CA THR A 10 -7.52 -42.13 6.25
C THR A 10 -7.39 -43.64 6.09
N HIS A 11 -6.15 -44.11 5.96
CA HIS A 11 -5.65 -45.44 6.35
C HIS A 11 -4.32 -45.65 5.63
N TRP A 12 -3.20 -45.39 6.30
CA TRP A 12 -1.95 -46.15 6.21
C TRP A 12 -1.04 -45.69 7.37
N PHE A 13 -0.23 -46.62 7.87
CA PHE A 13 0.68 -46.54 9.03
C PHE A 13 0.13 -46.92 10.40
N ARG A 14 -0.08 -48.24 10.56
CA ARG A 14 0.27 -48.93 11.80
C ARG A 14 1.73 -49.41 11.71
N GLN A 15 2.53 -48.92 12.66
CA GLN A 15 3.72 -49.53 13.28
C GLN A 15 5.01 -49.72 12.46
N THR A 16 6.01 -48.88 12.75
CA THR A 16 7.33 -49.33 13.24
C THR A 16 7.81 -48.35 14.31
N ALA A 17 8.25 -48.89 15.45
CA ALA A 17 8.87 -48.14 16.53
C ALA A 17 10.27 -47.68 16.10
N GLY A 18 10.46 -46.37 16.02
CA GLY A 18 11.75 -45.73 15.91
C GLY A 18 11.67 -44.42 16.67
N TRP A 19 12.48 -44.25 17.71
CA TRP A 19 12.67 -42.97 18.37
C TRP A 19 13.37 -42.01 17.39
N ALA A 20 12.60 -41.42 16.49
CA ALA A 20 13.04 -40.22 15.79
C ALA A 20 12.94 -39.09 16.81
N ALA A 21 14.09 -38.59 17.28
CA ALA A 21 14.15 -37.31 17.95
C ALA A 21 13.57 -36.27 16.99
N VAL A 22 12.30 -35.91 17.18
CA VAL A 22 11.70 -34.78 16.50
C VAL A 22 12.41 -33.57 17.07
N ALA A 23 13.45 -33.11 16.37
CA ALA A 23 14.03 -31.81 16.61
C ALA A 23 12.86 -30.82 16.59
N SER A 24 12.53 -30.28 17.76
CA SER A 24 11.50 -29.27 17.89
C SER A 24 12.03 -28.06 17.13
N VAL A 25 11.58 -27.88 15.90
CA VAL A 25 11.76 -26.62 15.17
C VAL A 25 11.07 -25.56 16.02
N ARG A 26 11.86 -24.89 16.86
CA ARG A 26 11.38 -23.69 17.54
C ARG A 26 11.06 -22.70 16.43
N PRO A 27 9.82 -22.20 16.32
CA PRO A 27 9.56 -21.10 15.42
C PRO A 27 10.54 -20.00 15.85
N ALA A 28 11.33 -19.50 14.91
CA ALA A 28 12.10 -18.29 15.16
C ALA A 28 11.10 -17.27 15.70
N ALA A 29 11.32 -16.78 16.92
CA ALA A 29 10.51 -15.71 17.47
C ALA A 29 10.60 -14.57 16.46
N GLY A 30 9.52 -14.32 15.72
CA GLY A 30 9.47 -13.25 14.74
C GLY A 30 9.89 -11.98 15.47
N ALA A 31 10.93 -11.31 14.98
CA ALA A 31 11.34 -10.04 15.54
C ALA A 31 10.10 -9.16 15.62
N ALA A 32 9.81 -8.64 16.83
CA ALA A 32 8.71 -7.72 17.00
C ALA A 32 8.88 -6.58 15.98
N GLY A 33 7.86 -6.35 15.15
CA GLY A 33 7.91 -5.32 14.13
C GLY A 33 8.21 -3.95 14.72
N PRO A 34 8.70 -3.00 13.91
CA PRO A 34 8.95 -1.64 14.38
C PRO A 34 7.70 -1.07 15.07
N LYS A 35 7.88 -0.51 16.27
CA LYS A 35 6.80 0.11 17.03
C LYS A 35 6.44 1.45 16.35
N MET A 36 5.25 1.52 15.76
CA MET A 36 4.70 2.74 15.17
C MET A 36 3.73 3.39 16.17
N LYS A 37 3.80 4.71 16.35
CA LYS A 37 2.76 5.49 17.03
C LYS A 37 2.02 6.32 16.00
N ILE A 38 0.70 6.15 15.92
CA ILE A 38 -0.16 7.03 15.10
C ILE A 38 -0.38 8.31 15.90
N HIS A 39 0.04 9.44 15.33
CA HIS A 39 -0.15 10.75 15.94
C HIS A 39 -1.52 11.33 15.59
N ASP A 40 -1.92 11.20 14.32
CA ASP A 40 -3.18 11.74 13.80
C ASP A 40 -3.61 11.02 12.51
N VAL A 41 -4.90 11.18 12.14
CA VAL A 41 -5.48 10.73 10.87
C VAL A 41 -6.32 11.85 10.30
N MET A 42 -5.98 12.32 9.10
CA MET A 42 -6.65 13.45 8.46
C MET A 42 -6.87 13.23 6.96
N VAL A 43 -7.84 13.94 6.40
CA VAL A 43 -8.04 14.05 4.94
C VAL A 43 -7.17 15.20 4.43
N ILE A 44 -6.28 14.89 3.49
CA ILE A 44 -5.34 15.87 2.91
C ILE A 44 -5.77 16.39 1.53
N SER A 45 -6.77 15.77 0.92
CA SER A 45 -7.34 16.24 -0.35
C SER A 45 -8.31 17.39 -0.09
N GLN A 46 -8.28 18.40 -0.97
CA GLN A 46 -9.10 19.62 -0.83
C GLN A 46 -10.37 19.58 -1.69
N ARG A 47 -10.59 18.50 -2.45
CA ARG A 47 -11.74 18.31 -3.35
C ARG A 47 -12.50 17.03 -2.98
N PRO A 48 -13.31 17.05 -1.92
CA PRO A 48 -13.97 15.85 -1.40
C PRO A 48 -14.95 15.21 -2.40
N GLU A 49 -15.40 15.95 -3.40
CA GLU A 49 -16.30 15.50 -4.45
C GLU A 49 -15.63 14.61 -5.51
N LEU A 50 -14.30 14.61 -5.58
CA LEU A 50 -13.55 13.83 -6.57
C LEU A 50 -12.93 12.58 -5.96
N TYR A 51 -12.81 11.54 -6.77
CA TYR A 51 -12.07 10.33 -6.42
C TYR A 51 -10.55 10.59 -6.51
N HIS A 52 -9.83 10.17 -5.48
CA HIS A 52 -8.37 10.30 -5.38
C HIS A 52 -7.78 8.90 -5.18
N GLY A 53 -6.92 8.47 -6.10
CA GLY A 53 -6.45 7.09 -6.16
C GLY A 53 -4.94 6.96 -6.22
N TRP A 54 -4.47 5.80 -5.75
CA TRP A 54 -3.10 5.31 -5.90
C TRP A 54 -2.00 6.30 -5.48
N PRO A 55 -2.06 6.87 -4.25
CA PRO A 55 -1.08 7.84 -3.82
C PRO A 55 0.27 7.21 -3.47
N THR A 56 1.34 7.95 -3.70
CA THR A 56 2.68 7.71 -3.18
C THR A 56 3.21 8.97 -2.49
N VAL A 57 4.10 8.80 -1.52
CA VAL A 57 4.68 9.91 -0.75
C VAL A 57 6.20 9.80 -0.70
N ALA A 58 6.88 10.93 -0.91
CA ALA A 58 8.30 11.08 -0.69
C ALA A 58 8.57 12.22 0.28
N ARG A 59 9.54 12.03 1.18
CA ARG A 59 10.12 13.11 1.98
C ARG A 59 11.44 13.51 1.33
N ARG A 60 11.56 14.77 0.95
CA ARG A 60 12.80 15.35 0.44
C ARG A 60 13.79 15.61 1.56
N ARG A 61 15.08 15.75 1.23
CA ARG A 61 16.17 16.09 2.18
C ARG A 61 15.93 17.40 2.92
N ASN A 62 15.26 18.36 2.29
CA ASN A 62 14.90 19.65 2.91
C ASN A 62 13.71 19.54 3.88
N GLY A 63 13.13 18.34 4.05
CA GLY A 63 12.00 18.08 4.94
C GLY A 63 10.61 18.21 4.28
N GLU A 64 10.53 18.70 3.04
CA GLU A 64 9.28 18.80 2.30
C GLU A 64 8.70 17.41 2.01
N LEU A 65 7.38 17.28 2.15
CA LEU A 65 6.64 16.10 1.72
C LEU A 65 6.01 16.36 0.36
N LEU A 66 6.19 15.40 -0.55
CA LEU A 66 5.55 15.35 -1.85
C LEU A 66 4.57 14.18 -1.87
N VAL A 67 3.31 14.41 -2.22
CA VAL A 67 2.33 13.34 -2.45
C VAL A 67 1.88 13.40 -3.90
N SER A 68 2.22 12.36 -4.66
CA SER A 68 1.76 12.17 -6.04
C SER A 68 0.62 11.16 -6.05
N TYR A 69 -0.44 11.46 -6.79
CA TYR A 69 -1.63 10.62 -6.85
C TYR A 69 -2.38 10.86 -8.16
N SER A 70 -3.38 10.03 -8.45
CA SER A 70 -4.31 10.31 -9.55
C SER A 70 -5.57 10.98 -9.03
N GLY A 71 -5.79 12.21 -9.48
CA GLY A 71 -6.91 13.08 -9.12
C GLY A 71 -7.78 13.41 -10.33
N GLY A 72 -8.73 14.34 -10.15
CA GLY A 72 -9.63 14.76 -11.24
C GLY A 72 -10.72 13.75 -11.62
N ARG A 73 -10.84 12.65 -10.88
CA ARG A 73 -11.68 11.51 -11.22
C ARG A 73 -13.08 11.62 -10.64
N ASP A 74 -14.04 11.07 -11.37
CA ASP A 74 -15.39 10.84 -10.84
C ASP A 74 -15.49 9.52 -10.06
N ALA A 75 -14.67 8.52 -10.40
CA ALA A 75 -14.75 7.17 -9.83
C ALA A 75 -13.43 6.39 -9.92
N HIS A 76 -13.43 5.17 -9.36
CA HIS A 76 -12.31 4.22 -9.45
C HIS A 76 -11.94 3.85 -10.90
N VAL A 77 -12.92 3.88 -11.82
CA VAL A 77 -12.73 3.69 -13.26
C VAL A 77 -13.46 4.83 -13.97
N CYS A 78 -12.71 5.69 -14.65
CA CYS A 78 -13.24 6.81 -15.44
C CYS A 78 -12.17 7.27 -16.44
N PRO A 79 -12.51 8.04 -17.48
CA PRO A 79 -11.52 8.56 -18.43
C PRO A 79 -10.83 9.85 -17.97
N PHE A 80 -11.18 10.40 -16.80
CA PHE A 80 -10.81 11.76 -16.37
C PHE A 80 -9.60 11.83 -15.42
N GLY A 81 -8.93 10.70 -15.18
CA GLY A 81 -7.78 10.70 -14.27
C GLY A 81 -6.62 11.50 -14.81
N ARG A 82 -6.04 12.33 -13.94
CA ARG A 82 -4.81 13.08 -14.19
C ARG A 82 -3.83 12.90 -13.02
N VAL A 83 -2.54 13.03 -13.27
CA VAL A 83 -1.53 12.98 -12.21
C VAL A 83 -1.43 14.34 -11.54
N GLU A 84 -1.61 14.36 -10.22
CA GLU A 84 -1.53 15.57 -9.41
C GLU A 84 -0.51 15.41 -8.28
N LEU A 85 0.01 16.56 -7.84
CA LEU A 85 0.99 16.67 -6.77
C LEU A 85 0.54 17.71 -5.74
N ILE A 86 0.52 17.32 -4.47
CA ILE A 86 0.40 18.24 -3.34
C ILE A 86 1.67 18.21 -2.49
N ARG A 87 1.96 19.33 -1.83
CA ARG A 87 3.17 19.52 -1.03
C ARG A 87 2.83 19.92 0.38
N SER A 88 3.68 19.51 1.31
CA SER A 88 3.67 20.03 2.68
C SER A 88 5.06 20.48 3.09
N HIS A 89 5.14 21.70 3.63
CA HIS A 89 6.36 22.30 4.15
C HIS A 89 6.46 22.25 5.68
N ASP A 90 5.46 21.66 6.34
CA ASP A 90 5.26 21.70 7.80
C ASP A 90 4.99 20.31 8.39
N ASN A 91 5.61 19.27 7.81
CA ASN A 91 5.49 17.87 8.21
C ASN A 91 4.07 17.28 8.10
N GLY A 92 3.30 17.72 7.11
CA GLY A 92 1.98 17.18 6.79
C GLY A 92 0.83 17.85 7.53
N GLN A 93 1.07 18.99 8.20
CA GLN A 93 0.01 19.74 8.89
C GLN A 93 -0.86 20.51 7.90
N THR A 94 -0.25 21.12 6.88
CA THR A 94 -0.96 21.79 5.78
C THR A 94 -0.45 21.31 4.43
N TRP A 95 -1.31 21.44 3.42
CA TRP A 95 -1.06 20.97 2.06
C TRP A 95 -1.37 22.06 1.03
N THR A 96 -0.53 22.18 0.02
CA THR A 96 -0.76 23.10 -1.10
C THR A 96 -1.99 22.68 -1.92
N TRP A 97 -2.52 23.61 -2.73
CA TRP A 97 -3.43 23.24 -3.80
C TRP A 97 -2.76 22.23 -4.77
N PRO A 98 -3.51 21.29 -5.38
CA PRO A 98 -2.94 20.35 -6.33
C PRO A 98 -2.35 21.03 -7.56
N GLU A 99 -1.12 20.65 -7.89
CA GLU A 99 -0.48 20.93 -9.17
C GLU A 99 -0.71 19.75 -10.11
N VAL A 100 -1.13 20.02 -11.35
CA VAL A 100 -1.30 18.98 -12.38
C VAL A 100 0.05 18.72 -13.05
N LEU A 101 0.53 17.48 -12.96
CA LEU A 101 1.79 17.06 -13.58
C LEU A 101 1.58 16.47 -14.98
N ILE A 102 0.51 15.68 -15.16
CA ILE A 102 0.17 14.99 -16.41
C ILE A 102 -1.36 15.00 -16.54
N ASP A 103 -1.86 15.41 -17.71
CA ASP A 103 -3.29 15.45 -18.06
C ASP A 103 -3.45 15.13 -19.55
N THR A 104 -3.45 13.84 -19.87
CA THR A 104 -3.59 13.35 -21.24
C THR A 104 -5.06 13.08 -21.59
N PRO A 105 -5.42 12.86 -22.88
CA PRO A 105 -6.79 12.54 -23.26
C PRO A 105 -7.33 11.19 -22.75
N ILE A 106 -6.51 10.41 -22.04
CA ILE A 106 -6.87 9.11 -21.48
C ILE A 106 -6.66 9.10 -19.97
N ASP A 107 -7.09 8.02 -19.33
CA ASP A 107 -7.02 7.86 -17.89
C ASP A 107 -5.58 7.74 -17.35
N ASP A 108 -4.98 8.84 -16.86
CA ASP A 108 -3.66 8.82 -16.21
C ASP A 108 -3.79 8.31 -14.77
N ARG A 109 -3.38 7.06 -14.56
CA ARG A 109 -3.83 6.28 -13.39
C ARG A 109 -2.90 6.20 -12.20
N ASP A 110 -1.65 5.89 -12.42
CA ASP A 110 -0.71 5.66 -11.33
C ASP A 110 0.48 6.58 -11.48
N SER A 111 0.94 7.12 -10.35
CA SER A 111 2.16 7.92 -10.30
C SER A 111 2.98 7.56 -9.06
N GLY A 112 4.30 7.58 -9.24
CA GLY A 112 5.27 7.34 -8.19
C GLY A 112 6.15 8.57 -8.01
N VAL A 113 6.37 8.97 -6.75
CA VAL A 113 7.36 9.99 -6.41
C VAL A 113 8.46 9.41 -5.53
N ILE A 114 9.71 9.69 -5.90
CA ILE A 114 10.91 9.39 -5.11
C ILE A 114 11.86 10.60 -5.19
N GLU A 115 12.60 10.85 -4.12
CA GLU A 115 13.75 11.77 -4.18
C GLU A 115 14.99 10.99 -4.64
N THR A 116 15.74 11.58 -5.56
CA THR A 116 16.98 10.97 -6.03
C THR A 116 18.15 11.32 -5.11
N ILE A 117 19.30 10.67 -5.28
CA ILE A 117 20.50 11.03 -4.51
C ILE A 117 21.02 12.46 -4.77
N ARG A 118 20.55 13.12 -5.84
CA ARG A 118 20.91 14.49 -6.20
C ARG A 118 19.85 15.53 -5.82
N GLY A 119 18.78 15.11 -5.15
CA GLY A 119 17.56 15.90 -4.98
C GLY A 119 16.62 15.60 -6.11
#